data_AF-A0AAV2IAU7-F1
#
_entry.id   AF-A0AAV2IAU7-F1
#
_cell.length_a   1.000
_cell.length_b   1.000
_cell.length_c   1.000
_cell.angle_alpha   90.00
_cell.angle_beta   90.00
_cell.angle_gamma   90.00
#
_symmetry.space_group_name_H-M   'P 1'
#
loop_
_entity.id
_entity.type
_entity.pdbx_description
1 polymer ?
#
loop_
_entity_poly.entity_id
_entity_poly.type
_entity_poly.pdbx_seq_one_letter_code
_entity_poly.pdbx_strand_id
1 'polypeptide(L)' 'MMTRHCTMLVGPTGGGKSVVLNVLVQAQTRLGTPTKLYIINPKERPVVELYGVLDPVTRDWTDGLLSNIFR' A
#
# COMPACT_ATOMS: atom_id res chain seq x y z
N MET A 1 -0.41 -5.88 -15.31
CA MET A 1 -1.51 -6.37 -14.46
C MET A 1 -2.82 -5.88 -15.06
N MET A 2 -3.48 -6.67 -15.91
CA MET A 2 -4.74 -6.25 -16.56
C MET A 2 -5.97 -7.03 -16.06
N THR A 3 -5.78 -8.00 -15.16
CA THR A 3 -6.84 -8.94 -14.75
C THR A 3 -7.30 -8.77 -13.30
N ARG A 4 -6.44 -8.25 -12.42
CA ARG A 4 -6.72 -8.07 -10.98
C ARG A 4 -6.10 -6.77 -10.48
N HIS A 5 -6.80 -6.09 -9.57
CA HIS A 5 -6.31 -4.89 -8.89
C HIS A 5 -5.14 -5.17 -7.93
N CYS A 6 -5.16 -6.32 -7.25
CA CYS A 6 -4.14 -6.70 -6.27
C CYS A 6 -3.34 -7.91 -6.74
N THR A 7 -2.04 -7.94 -6.45
CA THR A 7 -1.15 -9.08 -6.72
C THR A 7 -0.17 -9.25 -5.57
N MET A 8 0.14 -10.50 -5.22
CA MET A 8 1.11 -10.83 -4.19
C MET A 8 2.43 -11.28 -4.82
N LEU A 9 3.56 -10.76 -4.32
CA LEU A 9 4.90 -11.15 -4.77
C LEU A 9 5.57 -12.02 -3.70
N VAL A 10 5.68 -13.32 -3.95
CA VAL A 10 6.19 -14.33 -3.00
C VAL A 10 7.55 -14.86 -3.46
N GLY A 11 8.47 -15.07 -2.54
CA GLY A 11 9.80 -15.63 -2.82
C GLY A 11 10.76 -15.49 -1.65
N PRO A 12 11.96 -16.10 -1.72
CA PRO A 12 12.93 -16.12 -0.62
C PRO A 12 13.48 -14.72 -0.30
N THR A 13 14.07 -14.58 0.89
CA THR A 13 14.81 -13.36 1.29
C THR A 13 15.97 -13.11 0.32
N GLY A 14 16.22 -11.83 -0.02
CA GLY A 14 17.24 -11.47 -1.00
C GLY A 14 16.88 -11.75 -2.47
N GLY A 15 15.72 -12.35 -2.77
CA GLY A 15 15.28 -12.66 -4.14
C GLY A 15 14.86 -11.45 -5.01
N GLY A 16 15.30 -10.23 -4.70
CA GLY A 16 15.08 -9.05 -5.55
C GLY A 16 13.64 -8.52 -5.64
N LYS A 17 12.70 -8.99 -4.80
CA LYS A 17 11.28 -8.60 -4.86
C LYS A 17 11.05 -7.08 -4.87
N SER A 18 11.74 -6.35 -4.01
CA SER A 18 11.65 -4.88 -3.97
C SER A 18 12.22 -4.23 -5.22
N VAL A 19 13.28 -4.80 -5.81
CA VAL A 19 13.88 -4.32 -7.07
C VAL A 19 12.88 -4.47 -8.21
N VAL A 20 12.21 -5.62 -8.32
CA VAL A 20 11.18 -5.87 -9.34
C VAL A 20 10.05 -4.83 -9.28
N LEU A 21 9.56 -4.51 -8.08
CA LEU A 21 8.52 -3.48 -7.90
C LEU A 21 9.01 -2.09 -8.32
N ASN A 22 10.22 -1.70 -7.92
CA ASN A 22 10.80 -0.41 -8.29
C ASN A 22 11.00 -0.27 -9.81
N VAL A 23 11.50 -1.32 -10.47
CA VAL A 23 11.69 -1.33 -11.93
C VAL A 23 10.34 -1.22 -12.65
N LEU A 24 9.30 -1.91 -12.17
CA LEU A 24 7.95 -1.82 -12.75
C LEU A 24 7.41 -0.39 -12.68
N VAL A 25 7.53 0.27 -11.53
CA VAL A 25 7.09 1.66 -11.34
C VAL A 25 7.83 2.61 -12.27
N GLN A 26 9.16 2.47 -12.38
CA GLN A 26 9.98 3.27 -13.29
C GLN A 26 9.60 3.05 -14.75
N ALA A 27 9.38 1.80 -15.16
CA ALA A 27 8.97 1.46 -16.52
C ALA A 27 7.60 2.06 -16.86
N GLN A 28 6.61 1.95 -15.97
CA GLN A 28 5.28 2.56 -16.17
C GLN A 28 5.37 4.08 -16.29
N THR A 29 6.16 4.72 -15.41
CA THR A 29 6.37 6.17 -15.44
C THR A 29 6.99 6.62 -16.77
N ARG A 30 7.98 5.87 -17.29
CA ARG A 30 8.59 6.15 -18.61
C ARG A 30 7.63 5.97 -19.77
N LEU A 31 6.66 5.07 -19.66
CA LEU A 31 5.62 4.84 -20.66
C LEU A 31 4.46 5.86 -20.57
N GLY A 32 4.57 6.88 -19.71
CA GLY A 32 3.55 7.91 -19.56
C GLY A 32 2.41 7.53 -18.61
N THR A 33 2.52 6.43 -17.87
CA THR A 33 1.57 6.04 -16.82
C THR A 33 2.15 6.48 -15.47
N PRO A 34 1.66 7.57 -14.84
CA PRO A 34 2.19 8.04 -13.57
C PRO A 34 1.87 7.02 -12.48
N THR A 35 2.89 6.36 -11.95
CA THR A 35 2.75 5.35 -10.90
C THR A 35 3.50 5.78 -9.65
N LYS A 36 2.79 5.86 -8.52
CA LYS A 36 3.36 6.14 -7.20
C LYS A 36 3.48 4.84 -6.41
N LEU A 37 4.60 4.69 -5.69
CA LEU A 37 4.86 3.55 -4.80
C LEU A 37 4.85 4.01 -3.35
N TYR A 38 4.01 3.41 -2.52
CA TYR A 38 4.00 3.60 -1.07
C TYR A 38 4.40 2.30 -0.39
N ILE A 39 5.35 2.38 0.55
CA ILE A 39 5.87 1.23 1.30
C ILE A 39 5.30 1.30 2.72
N ILE A 40 4.69 0.20 3.18
CA ILE A 40 4.06 0.12 4.50
C ILE A 40 4.46 -1.20 5.15
N ASN A 41 4.81 -1.17 6.44
CA ASN A 41 4.91 -2.36 7.28
C ASN A 41 3.63 -2.52 8.12
N PRO A 42 2.65 -3.33 7.68
CA PRO A 42 1.36 -3.41 8.36
C PRO A 42 1.43 -4.06 9.74
N LYS A 43 2.53 -4.75 10.06
CA LYS A 43 2.71 -5.40 11.38
C LYS A 43 3.38 -4.50 12.42
N GLU A 44 3.89 -3.34 12.01
CA GLU A 44 4.52 -2.38 12.94
C GLU A 44 3.47 -1.60 13.75
N ARG A 45 2.27 -1.43 13.20
CA ARG A 45 1.23 -0.56 13.75
C ARG A 45 -0.02 -1.36 14.14
N PRO A 46 -0.78 -0.91 15.16
CA PRO A 46 -2.09 -1.46 15.45
C PRO A 46 -3.05 -1.34 14.26
N VAL A 47 -3.95 -2.30 14.13
CA VAL A 47 -4.97 -2.35 13.05
C VAL A 47 -5.83 -1.07 13.04
N VAL A 48 -6.16 -0.53 14.22
CA VAL A 48 -6.96 0.70 14.35
C VAL A 48 -6.23 1.94 13.81
N GLU A 49 -4.91 2.03 13.96
CA GLU A 49 -4.12 3.12 13.37
C GLU A 49 -3.97 2.94 11.85
N LEU A 50 -3.99 1.70 11.36
CA LEU A 50 -3.83 1.40 9.94
C LEU A 50 -5.11 1.72 9.14
N TYR A 51 -6.27 1.31 9.64
CA TYR A 51 -7.56 1.43 8.94
C TYR A 51 -8.43 2.59 9.43
N GLY A 52 -8.19 3.10 10.64
CA GLY A 52 -9.08 4.04 11.32
C GLY A 52 -10.08 3.31 12.22
N VAL A 53 -10.77 4.10 13.04
CA VAL A 53 -11.73 3.58 14.02
C VAL A 53 -12.89 4.55 14.20
N LEU A 54 -14.10 3.98 14.35
CA LEU A 54 -15.29 4.71 14.74
C LEU A 54 -15.43 4.64 16.26
N ASP A 55 -15.47 5.79 16.93
CA ASP A 55 -15.75 5.84 18.36
C ASP A 55 -17.22 5.44 18.61
N PRO A 56 -17.51 4.41 19.42
CA PRO A 56 -18.88 3.93 19.61
C PRO A 56 -19.75 4.88 20.46
N VAL A 57 -19.13 5.75 21.26
CA VAL A 57 -19.81 6.69 22.15
C VAL A 57 -20.08 8.00 21.43
N THR A 58 -19.05 8.62 20.87
CA THR A 58 -19.20 9.93 20.20
C THR A 58 -19.70 9.79 18.77
N ARG A 59 -19.54 8.60 18.16
CA ARG A 59 -19.78 8.33 16.73
C ARG A 59 -18.87 9.12 15.80
N ASP A 60 -17.75 9.61 16.31
CA ASP A 60 -16.75 10.29 15.49
C ASP A 60 -15.82 9.29 14.81
N TRP A 61 -15.50 9.57 13.56
CA TRP A 61 -14.56 8.79 12.78
C TRP A 61 -13.14 9.35 12.92
N THR A 62 -12.19 8.48 13.26
CA THR A 62 -10.76 8.80 13.25
C THR A 62 -10.10 8.11 12.05
N ASP A 63 -9.49 8.90 11.16
CA ASP A 63 -8.81 8.41 9.96
C ASP A 63 -7.55 7.60 10.30
N GLY A 64 -7.39 6.45 9.64
CA GLY A 64 -6.18 5.64 9.69
C GLY A 64 -5.15 6.03 8.62
N LEU A 65 -3.97 5.41 8.71
CA LEU A 65 -2.88 5.62 7.76
C LEU A 65 -3.30 5.31 6.31
N LEU A 66 -3.97 4.18 6.07
CA LEU A 66 -4.42 3.82 4.73
C LEU A 66 -5.44 4.81 4.19
N SER A 67 -6.39 5.26 5.02
CA SER A 67 -7.39 6.27 4.63
C SER A 67 -6.73 7.56 4.17
N ASN A 68 -5.67 8.00 4.85
CA ASN A 68 -4.90 9.18 4.46
C ASN A 68 -4.09 8.99 3.17
N ILE A 69 -3.60 7.78 2.89
CA ILE A 69 -2.83 7.49 1.65
C ILE A 69 -3.73 7.45 0.42
N PHE A 70 -4.98 7.00 0.57
CA PHE A 70 -5.94 6.91 -0.54
C PHE A 70 -6.66 8.22 -0.85
N ARG A 71 -6.60 9.21 0.04
CA ARG A 71 -7.24 10.52 -0.12
C ARG A 71 -6.43 11.44 -1.04
#